data_AF-A0A1U7DFP8-F1
#
_entry.id   AF-A0A1U7DFP8-F1
#
_cell.length_a   1.000
_cell.length_b   1.000
_cell.length_c   1.000
_cell.angle_alpha   90.00
_cell.angle_beta   90.00
_cell.angle_gamma   90.00
#
_symmetry.space_group_name_H-M   'P 1'
#
loop_
_entity.id
_entity.type
_entity.pdbx_description
1 polymer ?
#
loop_
_entity_poly.entity_id
_entity_poly.type
_entity_poly.pdbx_seq_one_letter_code
_entity_poly.pdbx_strand_id
1 'polypeptide(L)'
;MRREIVDELFPVLDDVAEILGVLSKIRKPIFTRKEFNDRYREFVNQNPSIKKPLTESQVLKLLFHFNVIGNITTGNHRVFAYNSDTKVMNMDENICIHNGLIHSLDIL
;
A
#
# COMPACT_ATOMS: atom_id res chain seq x y z
N MET A 1 10.28 12.24 -0.81
CA MET A 1 9.28 11.18 -1.12
C MET A 1 8.83 10.31 0.07
N ARG A 2 9.64 9.43 0.71
CA ARG A 2 9.12 8.65 1.87
C ARG A 2 8.67 9.53 3.03
N ARG A 3 9.46 10.55 3.41
CA ARG A 3 9.04 11.54 4.43
C ARG A 3 7.78 12.29 3.99
N GLU A 4 7.75 12.82 2.77
CA GLU A 4 6.56 13.52 2.22
C GLU A 4 5.29 12.64 2.27
N ILE A 5 5.38 11.38 1.86
CA ILE A 5 4.25 10.44 1.90
C ILE A 5 3.84 10.12 3.34
N VAL A 6 4.81 9.98 4.25
CA VAL A 6 4.52 9.83 5.68
C VAL A 6 3.83 11.09 6.19
N ASP A 7 4.33 12.28 5.88
CA ASP A 7 3.75 13.56 6.32
C ASP A 7 2.34 13.79 5.74
N GLU A 8 2.05 13.30 4.53
CA GLU A 8 0.72 13.35 3.90
C GLU A 8 -0.26 12.31 4.45
N LEU A 9 0.21 11.10 4.76
CA LEU A 9 -0.63 10.00 5.25
C LEU A 9 -0.83 10.04 6.76
N PHE A 10 0.14 10.53 7.52
CA PHE A 10 0.13 10.52 8.99
C PHE A 10 -1.12 11.19 9.59
N PRO A 11 -1.66 12.29 9.04
CA PRO A 11 -2.91 12.87 9.54
C PRO A 11 -4.16 12.00 9.35
N VAL A 12 -4.09 10.96 8.51
CA VAL A 12 -5.24 10.12 8.10
C VAL A 12 -5.07 8.66 8.56
N LEU A 13 -3.84 8.27 8.89
CA LEU A 13 -3.48 6.92 9.26
C LEU A 13 -2.37 6.99 10.30
N ASP A 14 -2.73 6.86 11.58
CA ASP A 14 -1.79 7.00 12.70
C ASP A 14 -0.65 5.95 12.64
N ASP A 15 -0.90 4.79 12.02
CA ASP A 15 0.02 3.63 11.93
C ASP A 15 0.71 3.50 10.54
N VAL A 16 1.00 4.62 9.86
CA VAL A 16 1.57 4.59 8.49
C VAL A 16 2.92 3.92 8.42
N ALA A 17 3.79 4.14 9.41
CA ALA A 17 5.13 3.57 9.39
C ALA A 17 5.08 2.03 9.43
N GLU A 18 4.15 1.50 10.21
CA GLU A 18 3.88 0.08 10.39
C GLU A 18 3.27 -0.53 9.12
N ILE A 19 2.32 0.16 8.49
CA ILE A 19 1.70 -0.27 7.21
C ILE A 19 2.73 -0.27 6.07
N LEU A 20 3.60 0.74 6.02
CA LEU A 20 4.74 0.72 5.09
C LEU A 20 5.68 -0.46 5.40
N GLY A 21 5.84 -0.81 6.67
CA GLY A 21 6.55 -2.02 7.10
C GLY A 21 5.90 -3.31 6.59
N VAL A 22 4.58 -3.38 6.48
CA VAL A 22 3.87 -4.50 5.84
C VAL A 22 4.28 -4.63 4.37
N LEU A 23 4.34 -3.51 3.64
CA LEU A 23 4.81 -3.50 2.24
C LEU A 23 6.27 -3.97 2.14
N SER A 24 7.15 -3.48 3.00
CA SER A 24 8.56 -3.93 3.07
C SER A 24 8.68 -5.44 3.28
N LYS A 25 7.84 -6.02 4.15
CA LYS A 25 7.82 -7.47 4.42
C LYS A 25 7.44 -8.32 3.21
N ILE A 26 6.64 -7.78 2.26
CA ILE A 26 6.28 -8.49 1.03
C ILE A 26 7.52 -8.73 0.14
N ARG A 27 8.53 -7.83 0.20
CA ARG A 27 9.79 -7.91 -0.57
C ARG A 27 9.61 -7.97 -2.10
N LYS A 28 8.45 -7.56 -2.61
CA LYS A 28 8.16 -7.51 -4.06
C LYS A 28 7.65 -6.12 -4.45
N PRO A 29 8.18 -5.52 -5.52
CA PRO A 29 7.65 -4.25 -6.04
C PRO A 29 6.29 -4.41 -6.72
N ILE A 30 5.93 -5.63 -7.13
CA ILE A 30 4.63 -6.01 -7.71
C ILE A 30 4.12 -7.24 -6.95
N PHE A 31 2.89 -7.20 -6.46
CA PHE A 31 2.29 -8.24 -5.64
C PHE A 31 0.78 -8.33 -5.83
N THR A 32 0.20 -9.44 -5.43
CA THR A 32 -1.24 -9.69 -5.45
C THR A 32 -1.92 -9.13 -4.19
N ARG A 33 -3.22 -8.84 -4.28
CA ARG A 33 -4.04 -8.50 -3.10
C ARG A 33 -3.95 -9.56 -1.99
N LYS A 34 -3.88 -10.84 -2.36
CA LYS A 34 -3.75 -11.94 -1.40
C LYS A 34 -2.47 -11.80 -0.58
N GLU A 35 -1.33 -11.58 -1.24
CA GLU A 35 -0.04 -11.42 -0.55
C GLU A 35 -0.04 -10.26 0.43
N PHE A 36 -0.67 -9.13 0.06
CA PHE A 36 -0.86 -8.01 0.98
C PHE A 36 -1.73 -8.41 2.18
N ASN A 37 -2.90 -9.01 1.92
CA ASN A 37 -3.83 -9.38 2.98
C ASN A 37 -3.20 -10.32 4.00
N ASP A 38 -2.42 -11.30 3.55
CA ASP A 38 -1.74 -12.25 4.42
C ASP A 38 -0.78 -11.53 5.37
N ARG A 39 0.07 -10.62 4.85
CA ARG A 39 1.03 -9.86 5.68
C ARG A 39 0.37 -8.82 6.58
N TYR A 40 -0.71 -8.20 6.13
CA TYR A 40 -1.44 -7.24 6.96
C TYR A 40 -2.16 -7.95 8.12
N ARG A 41 -2.75 -9.12 7.88
CA ARG A 41 -3.34 -9.94 8.96
C ARG A 41 -2.31 -10.38 9.98
N GLU A 42 -1.14 -10.81 9.53
CA GLU A 42 -0.01 -11.11 10.43
C GLU A 42 0.34 -9.89 11.30
N PHE A 43 0.43 -8.70 10.70
CA PHE A 43 0.69 -7.46 11.42
C PHE A 43 -0.39 -7.15 12.46
N VAL A 44 -1.68 -7.20 12.10
CA VAL A 44 -2.78 -6.95 13.03
C VAL A 44 -2.77 -7.95 14.19
N ASN A 45 -2.56 -9.24 13.90
CA ASN A 45 -2.50 -10.29 14.92
C ASN A 45 -1.31 -10.13 15.88
N GLN A 46 -0.18 -9.58 15.39
CA GLN A 46 0.99 -9.27 16.21
C GLN A 46 0.83 -8.00 17.06
N ASN A 47 -0.19 -7.18 16.77
CA ASN A 47 -0.40 -5.89 17.42
C ASN A 47 -1.81 -5.80 18.05
N PRO A 48 -2.10 -6.59 19.09
CA PRO A 48 -3.44 -6.67 19.71
C PRO A 48 -3.88 -5.36 20.39
N SER A 49 -2.98 -4.39 20.57
CA SER A 49 -3.29 -3.05 21.09
C SER A 49 -4.09 -2.18 20.12
N ILE A 50 -4.12 -2.51 18.83
CA ILE A 50 -4.88 -1.76 17.81
C ILE A 50 -6.37 -2.05 18.01
N LYS A 51 -7.09 -1.12 18.66
CA LYS A 51 -8.46 -1.37 19.12
C LYS A 51 -9.50 -1.50 18.00
N LYS A 52 -9.22 -1.04 16.78
CA LYS A 52 -10.08 -1.15 15.59
C LYS A 52 -9.22 -1.02 14.31
N PRO A 53 -8.52 -2.08 13.89
CA PRO A 53 -7.71 -2.01 12.68
C PRO A 53 -8.60 -1.75 11.47
N LEU A 54 -8.12 -0.93 10.53
CA LEU A 54 -8.75 -0.84 9.21
C LEU A 54 -8.76 -2.22 8.55
N THR A 55 -9.77 -2.49 7.74
CA THR A 55 -9.78 -3.68 6.88
C THR A 55 -8.69 -3.56 5.82
N GLU A 56 -8.22 -4.68 5.30
CA GLU A 56 -7.21 -4.74 4.24
C GLU A 56 -7.62 -3.89 3.03
N SER A 57 -8.91 -3.93 2.67
CA SER A 57 -9.46 -3.17 1.55
C SER A 57 -9.46 -1.66 1.82
N GLN A 58 -9.68 -1.23 3.06
CA GLN A 58 -9.60 0.19 3.43
C GLN A 58 -8.16 0.68 3.37
N VAL A 59 -7.20 -0.12 3.87
CA VAL A 59 -5.78 0.23 3.80
C VAL A 59 -5.32 0.34 2.35
N LEU A 60 -5.63 -0.64 1.50
CA LEU A 60 -5.27 -0.58 0.08
C LEU A 60 -5.85 0.65 -0.63
N LYS A 61 -7.12 1.01 -0.37
CA LYS A 61 -7.73 2.21 -0.94
C LYS A 61 -7.02 3.50 -0.51
N LEU A 62 -6.64 3.61 0.77
CA LEU A 62 -5.86 4.74 1.27
C LEU A 62 -4.49 4.79 0.59
N LEU A 63 -3.74 3.69 0.60
CA LEU A 63 -2.43 3.63 -0.04
C LEU A 63 -2.49 3.99 -1.54
N PHE A 64 -3.55 3.59 -2.24
CA PHE A 64 -3.78 3.98 -3.63
C PHE A 64 -4.09 5.48 -3.77
N HIS A 65 -4.98 6.00 -2.93
CA HIS A 65 -5.37 7.41 -2.93
C HIS A 65 -4.16 8.36 -2.78
N PHE A 66 -3.21 7.98 -1.92
CA PHE A 66 -1.96 8.71 -1.70
C PHE A 66 -0.82 8.30 -2.64
N ASN A 67 -1.11 7.54 -3.71
CA ASN A 67 -0.13 7.09 -4.70
C ASN A 67 1.08 6.32 -4.13
N VAL A 68 0.93 5.68 -2.96
CA VAL A 68 1.93 4.74 -2.42
C VAL A 68 1.99 3.49 -3.28
N ILE A 69 0.81 3.03 -3.67
CA ILE A 69 0.61 1.87 -4.54
C ILE A 69 -0.24 2.25 -5.75
N GLY A 70 -0.12 1.46 -6.80
CA GLY A 70 -0.93 1.53 -8.01
C GLY A 70 -1.32 0.15 -8.51
N ASN A 71 -2.14 0.09 -9.56
CA ASN A 71 -2.45 -1.15 -10.26
C ASN A 71 -1.51 -1.39 -11.45
N ILE A 72 -1.28 -2.66 -11.76
CA ILE A 72 -0.67 -3.12 -13.00
C ILE A 72 -1.76 -3.71 -13.89
N THR A 73 -2.05 -3.06 -15.00
CA THR A 73 -3.02 -3.56 -15.98
C THR A 73 -2.43 -4.72 -16.77
N THR A 74 -3.26 -5.46 -17.51
CA THR A 74 -2.86 -6.58 -18.38
C THR A 74 -1.77 -6.19 -19.42
N GLY A 75 -1.68 -4.91 -19.78
CA GLY A 75 -0.64 -4.37 -20.68
C GLY A 75 0.66 -3.94 -19.98
N ASN A 76 0.85 -4.27 -18.69
CA ASN A 76 1.93 -3.80 -17.83
C ASN A 76 1.97 -2.27 -17.62
N HIS A 77 0.85 -1.58 -17.83
CA HIS A 77 0.76 -0.15 -17.53
C HIS A 77 0.52 0.05 -16.03
N ARG A 78 1.22 1.04 -15.46
CA ARG A 78 1.09 1.43 -14.05
C ARG A 78 0.05 2.52 -13.90
N VAL A 79 -1.01 2.24 -13.15
CA VAL A 79 -2.11 3.17 -12.90
C VAL A 79 -2.12 3.52 -11.41
N PHE A 80 -1.90 4.80 -11.11
CA PHE A 80 -1.97 5.41 -9.79
C PHE A 80 -3.16 6.37 -9.72
N ALA A 81 -3.49 6.89 -8.54
CA ALA A 81 -4.61 7.82 -8.41
C ALA A 81 -4.43 9.12 -9.22
N TYR A 82 -3.20 9.60 -9.43
CA TYR A 82 -2.95 10.83 -10.20
C TYR A 82 -3.17 10.68 -11.72
N ASN A 83 -3.09 9.47 -12.27
CA ASN A 83 -3.26 9.20 -13.71
C ASN A 83 -4.47 8.31 -14.04
N SER A 84 -5.35 8.09 -13.05
CA SER A 84 -6.61 7.37 -13.20
C SER A 84 -7.78 8.35 -13.29
N ASP A 85 -8.60 8.22 -14.33
CA ASP A 85 -9.80 9.05 -14.51
C ASP A 85 -10.83 8.82 -13.39
N THR A 86 -10.91 7.61 -12.86
CA THR A 86 -11.87 7.25 -11.80
C THR A 86 -11.30 7.48 -10.40
N LYS A 87 -9.96 7.50 -10.25
CA LYS A 87 -9.27 7.46 -8.96
C LYS A 87 -9.69 6.29 -8.07
N VAL A 88 -10.24 5.22 -8.67
CA VAL A 88 -10.64 4.00 -7.98
C VAL A 88 -9.62 2.90 -8.30
N MET A 89 -9.13 2.27 -7.24
CA MET A 89 -8.27 1.09 -7.34
C MET A 89 -9.06 -0.11 -7.86
N ASN A 90 -8.50 -0.83 -8.83
CA ASN A 90 -8.97 -2.13 -9.24
C ASN A 90 -8.46 -3.21 -8.25
N MET A 91 -9.36 -3.95 -7.61
CA MET A 91 -8.98 -4.93 -6.58
C MET A 91 -8.62 -6.32 -7.13
N ASP A 92 -8.83 -6.52 -8.43
CA ASP A 92 -8.57 -7.78 -9.14
C ASP A 92 -7.23 -7.76 -9.90
N GLU A 93 -6.69 -6.56 -10.16
CA GLU A 93 -5.38 -6.37 -10.78
C GLU A 93 -4.24 -6.54 -9.77
N ASN A 94 -3.06 -6.87 -10.30
CA ASN A 94 -1.84 -6.83 -9.51
C ASN A 94 -1.58 -5.40 -9.00
N ILE A 95 -0.95 -5.32 -7.85
CA ILE A 95 -0.60 -4.09 -7.15
C ILE A 95 0.88 -3.84 -7.35
N CYS A 96 1.27 -2.60 -7.56
CA CYS A 96 2.68 -2.20 -7.59
C CYS A 96 2.97 -1.06 -6.61
N ILE A 97 4.20 -1.03 -6.12
CA ILE A 97 4.72 0.06 -5.30
C ILE A 97 5.20 1.17 -6.24
N HIS A 98 4.95 2.43 -5.85
CA HIS A 98 5.48 3.57 -6.56
C HIS A 98 7.01 3.53 -6.57
N ASN A 99 7.64 3.77 -7.73
CA ASN A 99 9.08 3.56 -7.90
C ASN A 99 9.94 4.38 -6.91
N GLY A 100 9.57 5.64 -6.66
CA GLY A 100 10.30 6.47 -5.68
C GLY A 100 10.13 6.04 -4.21
N LEU A 101 9.26 5.06 -3.91
CA LEU A 101 9.17 4.43 -2.60
C LEU A 101 9.97 3.12 -2.48
N ILE A 102 10.23 2.43 -3.59
CA ILE A 102 10.89 1.11 -3.62
C ILE A 102 12.20 1.13 -2.82
N HIS A 103 13.11 2.05 -3.15
CA HIS A 103 14.39 2.22 -2.43
C HIS A 103 14.23 2.64 -0.98
N SER A 104 13.20 3.43 -0.68
CA SER A 104 12.96 3.93 0.68
C SER A 104 12.40 2.89 1.64
N LEU A 105 11.80 1.83 1.09
CA LEU A 105 11.20 0.71 1.81
C LEU A 105 12.16 -0.49 1.92
N ASP A 106 13.40 -0.36 1.44
CA ASP A 106 14.37 -1.47 1.36
C ASP A 106 13.80 -2.69 0.59
N ILE A 107 13.06 -2.39 -0.47
CA ILE A 107 12.53 -3.40 -1.39
C ILE A 107 13.47 -3.33 -2.61
N LEU A 108 14.46 -4.23 -2.66
CA LEU A 108 15.60 -4.30 -3.59
C LEU A 108 16.85 -3.53 -3.14
#